data_AF-A0A382BMS6-F1
#
_entry.id   AF-A0A382BMS6-F1
#
_cell.length_a   1.000
_cell.length_b   1.000
_cell.length_c   1.000
_cell.angle_alpha   90.00
_cell.angle_beta   90.00
_cell.angle_gamma   90.00
#
_symmetry.space_group_name_H-M   'P 1'
#
loop_
_entity.id
_entity.type
_entity.pdbx_description
1 polymer ?
#
loop_
_entity_poly.entity_id
_entity_poly.type
_entity_poly.pdbx_seq_one_letter_code
_entity_poly.pdbx_strand_id
1 'polypeptide(L)' 'MKIEKLSNFSKIYDQYDVFLIDLWGVMHNGIRLNPGAIKTVENLSNNNKK' A
#
# COMPACT_ATOMS: atom_id res chain seq x y z
N MET A 1 13.55 -8.04 22.52
CA MET A 1 13.15 -7.86 21.10
C MET A 1 12.85 -6.39 20.88
N LYS A 2 13.50 -5.72 19.92
CA LYS A 2 13.26 -4.29 19.65
C LYS A 2 12.14 -4.19 18.61
N ILE A 3 11.04 -3.52 18.94
CA ILE A 3 9.92 -3.28 18.02
C ILE A 3 10.23 -2.00 17.25
N GLU A 4 10.27 -2.07 15.93
CA GLU A 4 10.43 -0.90 15.07
C GLU A 4 9.06 -0.37 14.63
N LYS A 5 8.84 0.93 14.79
CA LYS A 5 7.68 1.61 14.23
C LYS A 5 7.97 2.00 12.78
N LEU A 6 7.20 1.44 11.85
CA LEU A 6 7.25 1.84 10.45
C LEU A 6 6.67 3.25 10.28
N SER A 7 7.47 4.15 9.70
CA SER A 7 7.03 5.52 9.39
C SER A 7 6.35 5.62 8.03
N ASN A 8 6.62 4.68 7.12
CA ASN A 8 6.00 4.60 5.80
C ASN A 8 6.04 3.16 5.28
N PHE A 9 5.05 2.79 4.47
CA PHE A 9 4.95 1.52 3.78
C PHE A 9 6.12 1.26 2.80
N SER A 10 6.65 2.31 2.18
CA SER A 10 7.79 2.22 1.23
C SER A 10 9.07 1.66 1.84
N LYS A 11 9.17 1.51 3.16
CA LYS A 11 10.31 0.88 3.82
C LYS A 11 10.36 -0.64 3.67
N ILE A 12 9.22 -1.27 3.38
CA ILE A 12 9.10 -2.74 3.42
C ILE A 12 8.45 -3.32 2.16
N TYR A 13 8.01 -2.49 1.21
CA TYR A 13 7.29 -2.97 0.03
C TYR A 13 8.13 -3.89 -0.87
N ASP A 14 9.46 -3.77 -0.85
CA ASP A 14 10.32 -4.61 -1.68
C ASP A 14 10.40 -6.05 -1.17
N GLN A 15 10.13 -6.28 0.11
CA GLN A 15 10.17 -7.57 0.81
C GLN A 15 9.01 -8.51 0.43
N TYR A 16 8.02 -8.02 -0.31
CA TYR A 16 6.84 -8.77 -0.69
C TYR A 16 6.64 -8.72 -2.21
N ASP A 17 6.21 -9.82 -2.80
CA ASP A 17 5.94 -9.91 -4.25
C ASP A 17 4.46 -9.68 -4.59
N VAL A 18 3.56 -9.93 -3.63
CA VAL A 18 2.10 -9.87 -3.80
C VAL A 18 1.48 -9.10 -2.63
N PHE A 19 0.49 -8.26 -2.92
CA PHE A 19 -0.24 -7.47 -1.94
C PHE A 19 -1.75 -7.75 -1.99
N LEU A 20 -2.31 -8.20 -0.87
CA LEU A 20 -3.76 -8.26 -0.69
C LEU A 20 -4.24 -6.94 -0.11
N ILE A 21 -4.99 -6.18 -0.91
CA ILE A 21 -5.38 -4.81 -0.59
C ILE A 21 -6.87 -4.76 -0.31
N ASP A 22 -7.23 -4.39 0.91
CA ASP A 22 -8.63 -4.13 1.28
C ASP A 22 -9.15 -2.88 0.56
N LEU A 23 -10.48 -2.78 0.38
CA LEU A 23 -11.10 -1.69 -0.37
C LEU A 23 -11.63 -0.59 0.56
N TRP A 24 -12.55 -0.92 1.45
CA TRP A 24 -13.27 0.08 2.25
C TRP A 24 -12.42 0.55 3.43
N GLY A 25 -12.16 1.86 3.53
CA GLY A 25 -11.25 2.44 4.51
C GLY A 25 -9.78 2.48 4.08
N VAL A 26 -9.42 1.79 2.98
CA VAL A 26 -8.08 1.82 2.39
C VAL A 26 -8.11 2.53 1.05
N MET A 27 -8.74 1.91 0.04
CA MET A 27 -8.84 2.44 -1.33
C MET A 27 -9.93 3.51 -1.44
N HIS A 28 -11.02 3.39 -0.70
CA HIS A 28 -12.13 4.35 -0.71
C HIS A 28 -12.93 4.35 0.58
N ASN A 29 -13.75 5.39 0.81
CA ASN A 29 -14.72 5.42 1.91
C ASN A 29 -16.17 5.21 1.47
N GLY A 30 -16.41 4.83 0.21
CA GLY A 30 -17.74 4.64 -0.36
C GLY A 30 -18.34 5.91 -0.97
N ILE A 31 -17.68 7.06 -0.78
CA ILE A 31 -18.01 8.33 -1.43
C ILE A 31 -16.89 8.76 -2.39
N ARG A 32 -15.64 8.64 -1.95
CA ARG A 32 -14.45 9.04 -2.74
C ARG A 32 -13.32 8.03 -2.64
N LEU A 33 -12.49 7.99 -3.67
CA LEU A 33 -11.22 7.28 -3.69
C LEU A 33 -10.19 7.99 -2.77
N ASN A 34 -9.25 7.22 -2.24
CA ASN A 34 -8.08 7.72 -1.54
C ASN A 34 -6.92 7.92 -2.54
N PRO A 35 -6.56 9.16 -2.91
CA PRO A 35 -5.54 9.40 -3.93
C PRO A 35 -4.16 8.83 -3.56
N GLY A 36 -3.84 8.79 -2.26
CA GLY A 36 -2.59 8.20 -1.78
C GLY A 36 -2.55 6.69 -2.05
N ALA A 37 -3.65 5.99 -1.79
CA ALA A 37 -3.76 4.55 -2.03
C ALA A 37 -3.69 4.23 -3.54
N ILE A 38 -4.37 5.02 -4.38
CA ILE A 38 -4.29 4.88 -5.85
C ILE A 38 -2.84 5.02 -6.33
N LYS A 39 -2.16 6.10 -5.93
CA LYS A 39 -0.74 6.33 -6.28
C LYS A 39 0.17 5.19 -5.78
N THR A 40 -0.11 4.64 -4.60
CA THR A 40 0.65 3.49 -4.09
C THR A 40 0.46 2.25 -4.96
N VAL A 41 -0.77 1.92 -5.36
CA VAL A 41 -1.03 0.76 -6.24
C VAL A 41 -0.39 0.95 -7.62
N GLU A 42 -0.46 2.14 -8.19
CA GLU A 42 0.23 2.47 -9.44
C GLU A 42 1.74 2.24 -9.33
N ASN A 43 2.36 2.70 -8.24
CA ASN A 43 3.78 2.47 -7.99
C ASN A 43 4.11 0.99 -7.79
N LEU A 44 3.28 0.23 -7.08
CA LEU A 44 3.47 -1.22 -6.91
C LEU A 44 3.46 -1.93 -8.27
N SER A 45 2.47 -1.63 -9.11
CA SER A 45 2.36 -2.15 -10.48
C SER A 45 3.59 -1.80 -11.33
N ASN A 46 4.04 -0.54 -11.29
CA ASN A 46 5.24 -0.08 -12.00
C ASN A 46 6.54 -0.77 -11.52
N ASN A 47 6.55 -1.29 -10.28
CA ASN A 47 7.66 -2.06 -9.71
C ASN A 47 7.46 -3.57 -9.85
N ASN A 48 6.57 -4.02 -10.75
CA ASN A 48 6.25 -5.42 -11.02
C ASN A 48 5.77 -6.21 -9.79
N LYS A 49 5.16 -5.50 -8.82
CA LYS A 49 4.48 -6.13 -7.68
C LYS A 49 3.04 -6.48 -8.07
N LYS A 50 2.55 -7.61 -7.56
CA LYS A 50 1.22 -8.15 -7.88
C LYS A 50 0.17 -7.80 -6.84
#